data_AF-A0A9E2R1V2-F1
#
_entry.id   AF-A0A9E2R1V2-F1
#
_cell.length_a   1.000
_cell.length_b   1.000
_cell.length_c   1.000
_cell.angle_alpha   90.00
_cell.angle_beta   90.00
_cell.angle_gamma   90.00
#
_symmetry.space_group_name_H-M   'P 1'
#
loop_
_entity.id
_entity.type
_entity.pdbx_description
1 polymer ?
#
loop_
_entity_poly.entity_id
_entity_poly.type
_entity_poly.pdbx_seq_one_letter_code
_entity_poly.pdbx_strand_id
1 'polypeptide(L)'
;QAIVSYRSSSGYFPNIAWLLKVPGMNRDVFKQVAPLVSARSETFRILSEGRVKASGARQRLQVIVHVGRHHLDTLSYQEDL
;
A
#
# COMPACT_ATOMS: atom_id res chain seq x y z
N GLN A 1 3.58 -14.56 -7.84
CA GLN A 1 4.80 -14.92 -7.10
C GLN A 1 6.06 -14.25 -7.69
N ALA A 2 6.38 -14.42 -8.97
CA ALA A 2 7.61 -13.86 -9.59
C ALA A 2 7.87 -12.36 -9.32
N ILE A 3 6.85 -11.50 -9.41
CA ILE A 3 6.96 -10.05 -9.13
C ILE A 3 7.39 -9.79 -7.67
N VAL A 4 6.80 -10.52 -6.72
CA VAL A 4 7.12 -10.40 -5.28
C VAL A 4 8.55 -10.86 -5.04
N SER A 5 8.94 -12.02 -5.58
CA SER A 5 10.30 -12.54 -5.46
C SER A 5 11.35 -11.58 -6.02
N TYR A 6 11.09 -11.00 -7.20
CA TYR A 6 11.98 -10.00 -7.81
C TYR A 6 12.11 -8.74 -6.94
N ARG A 7 11.00 -8.23 -6.40
CA ARG A 7 11.02 -7.07 -5.49
C ARG A 7 11.82 -7.36 -4.21
N SER A 8 11.67 -8.55 -3.63
CA SER A 8 12.41 -8.92 -2.42
C SER A 8 13.91 -9.00 -2.65
N SER A 9 14.37 -9.40 -3.84
CA SER A 9 15.81 -9.51 -4.14
C SER A 9 16.43 -8.23 -4.73
N SER A 10 15.66 -7.47 -5.51
CA SER A 10 16.17 -6.34 -6.31
C SER A 10 15.76 -4.97 -5.77
N GLY A 11 14.91 -4.94 -4.73
CA GLY A 11 14.38 -3.70 -4.16
C GLY A 11 13.06 -3.26 -4.80
N TYR A 12 12.67 -2.02 -4.53
CA TYR A 12 11.41 -1.45 -5.02
C TYR A 12 11.45 -1.20 -6.54
N PHE A 13 10.27 -1.15 -7.17
CA PHE A 13 10.14 -0.75 -8.58
C PHE A 13 10.04 0.78 -8.67
N PRO A 14 10.94 1.48 -9.38
CA PRO A 14 10.87 2.93 -9.53
C PRO A 14 9.65 3.41 -10.33
N ASN A 15 9.20 2.61 -11.28
CA ASN A 15 8.00 2.83 -12.09
C ASN A 15 7.49 1.49 -12.64
N ILE A 16 6.29 1.48 -13.23
CA ILE A 16 5.66 0.23 -13.69
C ILE A 16 6.41 -0.47 -14.83
N ALA A 17 7.17 0.26 -15.67
CA ALA A 17 7.89 -0.35 -16.80
C ALA A 17 9.00 -1.30 -16.34
N TRP A 18 9.47 -1.16 -15.10
CA TRP A 18 10.43 -2.10 -14.51
C TRP A 18 9.85 -3.50 -14.28
N LEU A 19 8.54 -3.69 -14.37
CA LEU A 19 7.96 -5.04 -14.40
C LEU A 19 8.51 -5.89 -15.56
N LEU A 20 8.92 -5.27 -16.67
CA LEU A 20 9.57 -5.96 -17.80
C LEU A 20 10.92 -6.59 -17.44
N LYS A 21 11.49 -6.28 -16.27
CA LYS A 21 12.70 -6.93 -15.74
C LYS A 21 12.39 -8.20 -14.94
N VAL A 22 11.12 -8.44 -14.61
CA VAL A 22 10.71 -9.66 -13.89
C VAL A 22 10.77 -10.85 -14.84
N PRO A 23 11.44 -11.95 -14.46
CA PRO A 23 11.48 -13.17 -15.28
C PRO A 23 10.07 -13.65 -15.65
N GLY A 24 9.85 -13.92 -16.94
CA GLY A 24 8.54 -14.33 -17.48
C GLY A 24 7.58 -13.17 -17.81
N MET A 25 7.93 -11.92 -17.49
CA MET A 25 7.16 -10.75 -17.92
C MET A 25 7.50 -10.36 -19.36
N ASN A 26 6.67 -10.77 -20.31
CA ASN A 26 6.77 -10.32 -21.70
C ASN A 26 5.91 -9.07 -21.97
N ARG A 27 6.03 -8.49 -23.17
CA ARG A 27 5.32 -7.27 -23.55
C ARG A 27 3.79 -7.41 -23.54
N ASP A 28 3.27 -8.56 -23.93
CA ASP A 28 1.83 -8.78 -24.02
C ASP A 28 1.19 -8.93 -22.64
N VAL A 29 1.84 -9.67 -21.75
CA VAL A 29 1.45 -9.74 -20.33
C VAL A 29 1.56 -8.37 -19.68
N PHE A 30 2.64 -7.62 -19.95
CA PHE A 30 2.80 -6.28 -19.43
C PHE A 30 1.66 -5.35 -19.85
N LYS A 31 1.25 -5.36 -21.13
CA LYS A 31 0.12 -4.55 -21.62
C LYS A 31 -1.19 -4.84 -20.87
N GLN A 32 -1.42 -6.08 -20.46
CA GLN A 32 -2.62 -6.47 -19.71
C GLN A 32 -2.59 -5.97 -18.26
N VAL A 33 -1.42 -6.01 -17.61
CA VAL A 33 -1.30 -5.65 -16.18
C VAL A 33 -1.00 -4.17 -15.94
N ALA A 34 -0.35 -3.49 -16.88
CA ALA A 34 0.03 -2.07 -16.77
C ALA A 34 -1.12 -1.14 -16.34
N PRO A 35 -2.36 -1.24 -16.84
CA PRO A 35 -3.46 -0.37 -16.40
C PRO A 35 -4.00 -0.70 -14.99
N LEU A 36 -3.61 -1.83 -14.40
CA LEU A 36 -4.14 -2.33 -13.13
C LEU A 36 -3.18 -2.07 -11.95
N VAL A 37 -2.00 -1.52 -12.20
CA VAL A 37 -0.93 -1.41 -11.19
C VAL A 37 -0.30 -0.02 -11.18
N SER A 38 0.21 0.37 -10.02
CA SER A 38 1.00 1.59 -9.83
C SER A 38 2.24 1.27 -8.98
N ALA A 39 3.30 2.06 -9.16
CA ALA A 39 4.51 1.99 -8.33
C ALA A 39 4.39 2.84 -7.04
N ARG A 40 3.34 3.65 -6.92
CA ARG A 40 3.07 4.51 -5.76
C ARG A 40 1.66 4.25 -5.23
N SER A 41 1.54 4.18 -3.91
CA SER A 41 0.26 4.20 -3.20
C SER A 41 -0.03 5.61 -2.73
N GLU A 42 -1.30 6.01 -2.80
CA GLU A 42 -1.78 7.29 -2.23
C GLU A 42 -2.77 7.06 -1.10
N THR A 43 -3.37 5.87 -0.99
CA THR A 43 -4.29 5.55 0.10
C THR A 43 -3.61 4.63 1.09
N PHE A 44 -3.65 5.00 2.37
CA PHE A 44 -3.01 4.26 3.46
C PHE A 44 -4.01 3.94 4.56
N ARG A 45 -3.88 2.76 5.15
CA ARG A 45 -4.54 2.39 6.39
C ARG A 45 -3.54 2.54 7.54
N ILE A 46 -3.85 3.40 8.48
CA ILE A 46 -3.09 3.59 9.72
C ILE A 46 -3.86 2.90 10.84
N LEU A 47 -3.18 1.98 11.52
CA LEU A 47 -3.70 1.28 12.69
C LEU A 47 -2.91 1.74 13.91
N SER A 48 -3.63 2.18 14.95
CA SER A 48 -3.06 2.55 16.23
C SER A 48 -3.68 1.70 17.33
N GLU A 49 -2.85 1.11 18.17
CA GLU A 49 -3.28 0.29 19.30
C GLU A 49 -2.71 0.87 20.59
N GLY A 50 -3.53 0.94 21.63
CA GLY A 50 -3.11 1.52 22.89
C GLY A 50 -3.96 1.06 24.06
N ARG A 51 -3.69 1.62 25.24
CA ARG A 51 -4.53 1.47 26.43
C ARG A 51 -5.19 2.80 26.78
N VAL A 52 -6.49 2.78 27.05
CA VAL A 52 -7.20 3.94 27.57
C VAL A 52 -6.80 4.14 29.02
N LYS A 53 -6.19 5.27 29.36
CA LYS A 53 -5.64 5.52 30.71
C LYS A 53 -6.67 5.37 31.83
N ALA A 54 -7.92 5.77 31.57
CA ALA A 54 -8.99 5.75 32.57
C ALA A 54 -9.51 4.34 32.89
N SER A 55 -9.64 3.46 31.89
CA SER A 55 -10.21 2.12 32.06
C SER A 55 -9.17 1.00 32.07
N GLY A 56 -7.94 1.26 31.60
CA GLY A 56 -6.91 0.25 31.36
C GLY A 56 -7.21 -0.66 30.15
N ALA A 57 -8.37 -0.51 29.51
CA ALA A 57 -8.79 -1.33 28.37
C ALA A 57 -7.88 -1.08 27.15
N ARG A 58 -7.63 -2.15 26.38
CA ARG A 58 -6.97 -2.00 25.07
C ARG A 58 -7.98 -1.46 24.06
N GLN A 59 -7.54 -0.51 23.26
CA GLN A 59 -8.35 0.05 22.19
C GLN A 59 -7.53 0.07 20.90
N ARG A 60 -8.22 -0.15 19.77
CA ARG A 60 -7.67 0.00 18.43
C ARG A 60 -8.43 1.09 17.68
N LEU A 61 -7.67 1.95 17.03
CA LEU A 61 -8.16 2.98 16.13
C LEU A 61 -7.67 2.67 14.71
N GLN A 62 -8.54 2.86 13.73
CA GLN A 62 -8.21 2.74 12.33
C GLN A 62 -8.55 4.04 11.60
N VAL A 63 -7.59 4.54 10.83
CA VAL A 63 -7.79 5.67 9.93
C VAL A 63 -7.40 5.27 8.52
N ILE A 64 -8.26 5.58 7.54
CA ILE A 64 -7.90 5.52 6.13
C ILE A 64 -7.62 6.94 5.67
N VAL A 65 -6.42 7.19 5.14
CA VAL A 65 -6.00 8.51 4.64
C VAL A 65 -5.67 8.44 3.16
N HIS A 66 -6.01 9.50 2.42
CA HIS A 66 -5.48 9.78 1.09
C HIS A 66 -4.35 10.81 1.22
N VAL A 67 -3.17 10.49 0.68
CA VAL A 67 -1.96 11.32 0.70
C VAL A 67 -1.65 11.72 -0.73
N GLY A 68 -2.25 12.84 -1.14
CA GLY A 68 -2.00 13.48 -2.42
C GLY A 68 -0.63 14.18 -2.46
N ARG A 69 -0.33 14.85 -3.57
CA ARG A 69 0.94 15.58 -3.74
C ARG A 69 1.05 16.81 -2.82
N HIS A 70 -0.08 17.45 -2.51
CA HIS A 70 -0.15 18.72 -1.79
C HIS A 70 -1.22 18.75 -0.69
N HIS A 71 -1.93 17.65 -0.47
CA HIS A 71 -3.02 17.56 0.50
C HIS A 71 -3.03 16.18 1.17
N LEU A 72 -3.66 16.13 2.34
CA LEU A 72 -3.89 14.90 3.09
C LEU A 72 -5.34 14.92 3.56
N ASP A 73 -6.10 13.90 3.17
CA ASP A 73 -7.51 13.76 3.52
C ASP A 73 -7.73 12.50 4.36
N THR A 74 -8.55 12.62 5.42
CA THR A 74 -9.07 11.45 6.15
C THR A 74 -10.31 10.94 5.42
N LEU A 75 -10.24 9.74 4.86
CA LEU A 75 -11.35 9.09 4.15
C LEU A 75 -12.28 8.31 5.08
N SER A 76 -11.74 7.73 6.14
CA SER A 76 -12.51 6.92 7.10
C SER A 76 -11.84 6.90 8.46
N TYR A 77 -12.66 6.86 9.50
CA TYR A 77 -12.24 6.71 10.89
C TYR A 77 -13.10 5.65 11.58
N GLN A 78 -12.48 4.74 12.32
CA GLN A 78 -13.16 3.70 13.09
C GLN A 78 -12.46 3.50 14.43
N GLU A 79 -13.25 3.34 15.50
CA GLU A 79 -12.79 2.89 16.81
C GLU A 79 -13.43 1.55 17.13
N ASP A 80 -12.61 0.55 17.45
CA ASP A 80 -13.13 -0.72 17.97
C ASP A 80 -13.45 -0.49 19.47
N LEU A 81 -14.75 -0.44 19.80
CA LEU A 81 -15.27 -0.32 21.18
C LEU A 81 -15.26 -1.66 21.92
#